data_AF-A0A7V2ACY0-F1
#
_entry.id   AF-A0A7V2ACY0-F1
#
_cell.length_a   1.000
_cell.length_b   1.000
_cell.length_c   1.000
_cell.angle_alpha   90.00
_cell.angle_beta   90.00
_cell.angle_gamma   90.00
#
_symmetry.space_group_name_H-M   'P 1'
#
loop_
_entity.id
_entity.type
_entity.pdbx_description
1 polymer ?
#
loop_
_entity_poly.entity_id
_entity_poly.type
_entity_poly.pdbx_seq_one_letter_code
_entity_poly.pdbx_strand_id
1 'polypeptide(L)'
;MRPAPANIPLARPGRRGMILNEMILMLGMLALVLAISTGLFYTLMRQLPDDLQDFDEYTTLRHLLRQLESDVRSARTLPDSALGMGSGPDALSLQTVAGPVVYTRTLGGITRYVADPNGLGQPAVQATWPLPHTVVEWEAWTEPAGPYAVEVRTHLRRKSEGRWEEHFKNAHVFFIR
;
A
#
# COMPACT_ATOMS: atom_id res chain seq x y z
N MET A 1 -0.57 66.73 -69.11
CA MET A 1 -0.56 65.47 -68.32
C MET A 1 0.17 65.73 -67.01
N ARG A 2 -0.52 65.72 -65.87
CA ARG A 2 0.10 65.84 -64.54
C ARG A 2 0.26 64.43 -63.94
N PRO A 3 1.44 64.05 -63.40
CA PRO A 3 1.60 62.76 -62.75
C PRO A 3 0.84 62.73 -61.42
N ALA A 4 0.16 61.61 -61.16
CA ALA A 4 -0.55 61.37 -59.91
C ALA A 4 0.44 61.22 -58.74
N PRO A 5 0.14 61.77 -57.55
CA PRO A 5 1.03 61.63 -56.40
C PRO A 5 1.03 60.18 -55.89
N ALA A 6 2.23 59.65 -55.65
CA ALA A 6 2.45 58.34 -55.07
C ALA A 6 2.01 58.32 -53.60
N ASN A 7 1.06 57.42 -53.27
CA ASN A 7 0.65 57.15 -51.90
C ASN A 7 1.78 56.42 -51.17
N ILE A 8 2.47 57.12 -50.26
CA ILE A 8 3.39 56.49 -49.32
C ILE A 8 2.54 55.88 -48.20
N PRO A 9 2.57 54.54 -47.98
CA PRO A 9 1.88 53.95 -46.85
C PRO A 9 2.56 54.40 -45.55
N LEU A 10 1.81 55.12 -44.72
CA LEU A 10 2.22 55.47 -43.37
C LEU A 10 2.45 54.17 -42.59
N ALA A 11 3.71 53.85 -42.32
CA ALA A 11 4.09 52.79 -41.40
C ALA A 11 3.47 53.11 -40.04
N ARG A 12 2.43 52.36 -39.64
CA ARG A 12 1.71 52.56 -38.37
C ARG A 12 2.70 52.45 -37.21
N PRO A 13 3.04 53.55 -36.52
CA PRO A 13 3.79 53.50 -35.27
C PRO A 13 2.77 53.22 -34.16
N GLY A 14 2.79 52.02 -33.58
CA GLY A 14 1.86 51.72 -32.48
C GLY A 14 1.84 50.30 -31.94
N ARG A 15 2.47 49.32 -32.60
CA ARG A 15 2.40 47.91 -32.13
C ARG A 15 3.38 47.57 -31.01
N ARG A 16 4.50 48.28 -30.86
CA ARG A 16 5.56 47.90 -29.91
C ARG A 16 5.20 48.16 -28.44
N GLY A 17 4.45 49.23 -28.14
CA GLY A 17 3.99 49.51 -26.78
C GLY A 17 2.88 48.56 -26.30
N MET A 18 2.04 48.09 -27.23
CA MET A 18 0.97 47.13 -26.95
C MET A 18 1.53 45.74 -26.58
N ILE A 19 2.57 45.29 -27.28
CA ILE A 19 3.23 44.01 -27.01
C ILE A 19 3.88 44.00 -25.62
N LEU A 20 4.51 45.10 -25.20
CA LEU A 20 5.16 45.18 -23.88
C LEU A 20 4.15 45.05 -22.73
N ASN A 21 3.04 45.79 -22.81
CA ASN A 21 2.01 45.76 -21.77
C ASN A 21 1.36 44.37 -21.68
N GLU A 22 1.12 43.72 -22.81
CA GLU A 22 0.56 42.38 -22.87
C GLU A 22 1.50 41.33 -22.26
N MET A 23 2.81 41.42 -22.53
CA MET A 23 3.81 40.55 -21.91
C MET A 23 3.90 40.72 -20.39
N ILE A 24 3.84 41.96 -19.89
CA ILE A 24 3.83 42.23 -18.44
C ILE A 24 2.59 41.60 -17.80
N LEU A 25 1.43 41.70 -18.45
CA LEU A 25 0.18 41.15 -17.93
C LEU A 25 0.19 39.61 -17.93
N MET A 26 0.73 38.97 -18.97
CA MET A 26 0.93 37.52 -19.00
C MET A 26 1.91 37.05 -17.92
N LEU A 27 3.02 37.76 -17.72
CA LEU A 27 3.99 37.44 -16.66
C LEU A 27 3.37 37.59 -15.26
N GLY A 28 2.56 38.64 -15.05
CA GLY A 28 1.83 38.84 -13.80
C GLY A 28 0.82 37.73 -13.51
N MET A 29 0.02 37.34 -14.51
CA MET A 29 -0.90 36.21 -14.38
C MET A 29 -0.16 34.89 -14.12
N LEU A 30 0.94 34.63 -14.83
CA LEU A 30 1.75 33.43 -14.63
C LEU A 30 2.32 33.37 -13.21
N ALA A 31 2.87 34.48 -12.71
CA ALA A 31 3.39 34.57 -11.35
C ALA A 31 2.29 34.30 -10.31
N LEU A 32 1.09 34.84 -10.52
CA LEU A 32 -0.06 34.60 -9.65
C LEU A 32 -0.48 33.11 -9.65
N VAL A 33 -0.56 32.48 -10.82
CA VAL A 33 -0.89 31.05 -10.94
C VAL A 33 0.16 30.18 -10.24
N LEU A 34 1.45 30.49 -10.42
CA LEU A 34 2.53 29.76 -9.75
C LEU A 34 2.48 29.93 -8.23
N ALA A 35 2.19 31.15 -7.74
CA ALA A 35 2.08 31.41 -6.31
C ALA A 35 0.95 30.60 -5.66
N ILE A 36 -0.22 30.54 -6.31
CA ILE A 36 -1.36 29.73 -5.83
C ILE A 36 -1.02 28.23 -5.91
N SER A 37 -0.38 27.79 -7.00
CA SER A 37 -0.03 26.38 -7.22
C SER A 37 1.02 25.87 -6.22
N THR A 38 1.89 26.75 -5.71
CA THR A 38 2.96 26.37 -4.77
C THR A 38 2.39 25.80 -3.47
N GLY A 39 1.31 26.40 -2.94
CA GLY A 39 0.66 25.90 -1.71
C GLY A 39 0.00 24.53 -1.91
N LEU A 40 -0.64 24.31 -3.05
CA LEU A 40 -1.21 23.02 -3.42
C LEU A 40 -0.13 21.96 -3.64
N PHE A 41 0.97 22.34 -4.30
CA PHE A 41 2.10 21.44 -4.52
C PHE A 41 2.78 21.04 -3.21
N TYR A 42 2.92 21.97 -2.26
CA TYR A 42 3.48 21.69 -0.95
C TYR A 42 2.64 20.68 -0.14
N THR A 43 1.30 20.84 -0.16
CA THR A 43 0.39 19.90 0.52
C THR A 43 0.43 18.52 -0.11
N LEU A 44 0.35 18.45 -1.45
CA LEU A 44 0.48 17.20 -2.19
C LEU A 44 1.81 16.50 -1.93
N MET A 45 2.94 17.21 -2.03
CA MET A 45 4.27 16.62 -1.83
C MET A 45 4.52 16.18 -0.39
N ARG A 46 3.82 16.75 0.60
CA ARG A 46 3.93 16.33 1.99
C ARG A 46 3.08 15.10 2.31
N GLN A 47 1.92 14.95 1.68
CA GLN A 47 0.99 13.83 1.92
C GLN A 47 1.29 12.61 1.04
N LEU A 48 1.78 12.80 -0.19
CA LEU A 48 2.05 11.70 -1.12
C LEU A 48 3.02 10.62 -0.59
N PRO A 49 4.16 10.95 0.05
CA PRO A 49 5.10 9.93 0.51
C PRO A 49 4.46 8.98 1.52
N ASP A 50 3.61 9.55 2.37
CA ASP A 50 2.90 8.86 3.42
C ASP A 50 1.83 7.91 2.85
N ASP A 51 1.11 8.32 1.82
CA ASP A 51 0.11 7.50 1.14
C ASP A 51 0.74 6.38 0.29
N LEU A 52 1.91 6.64 -0.31
CA LEU A 52 2.64 5.64 -1.09
C LEU A 52 3.16 4.49 -0.22
N GLN A 53 3.64 4.79 0.98
CA GLN A 53 4.08 3.76 1.92
C GLN A 53 2.91 2.87 2.37
N ASP A 54 1.74 3.47 2.62
CA ASP A 54 0.53 2.72 2.97
C ASP A 54 0.07 1.83 1.81
N PHE A 55 0.22 2.29 0.56
CA PHE A 55 -0.11 1.51 -0.62
C PHE A 55 0.81 0.29 -0.84
N ASP A 56 2.11 0.46 -0.63
CA ASP A 56 3.08 -0.64 -0.71
C ASP A 56 2.84 -1.68 0.39
N GLU A 57 2.55 -1.21 1.61
CA GLU A 57 2.20 -2.08 2.74
C GLU A 57 0.88 -2.83 2.48
N TYR A 58 -0.14 -2.16 1.93
CA TYR A 58 -1.40 -2.79 1.53
C TYR A 58 -1.21 -3.85 0.44
N THR A 59 -0.35 -3.58 -0.55
CA THR A 59 -0.03 -4.55 -1.60
C THR A 59 0.67 -5.77 -1.00
N THR A 60 1.61 -5.56 -0.09
CA THR A 60 2.32 -6.61 0.65
C THR A 60 1.35 -7.46 1.50
N LEU A 61 0.42 -6.80 2.21
CA LEU A 61 -0.64 -7.45 2.96
C LEU A 61 -1.51 -8.33 2.06
N ARG A 62 -1.87 -7.85 0.87
CA ARG A 62 -2.66 -8.62 -0.09
C ARG A 62 -1.91 -9.87 -0.57
N HIS A 63 -0.61 -9.80 -0.75
CA HIS A 63 0.22 -10.97 -1.07
C HIS A 63 0.25 -11.99 0.08
N LEU A 64 0.41 -11.51 1.32
CA LEU A 64 0.30 -12.35 2.52
C LEU A 64 -1.07 -13.05 2.59
N LEU A 65 -2.16 -12.30 2.45
CA LEU A 65 -3.52 -12.84 2.55
C LEU A 65 -3.81 -13.90 1.47
N ARG A 66 -3.34 -13.70 0.23
CA ARG A 66 -3.47 -14.70 -0.84
C ARG A 66 -2.68 -15.97 -0.53
N GLN A 67 -1.46 -15.83 -0.03
CA GLN A 67 -0.65 -16.98 0.36
C GLN A 67 -1.33 -17.75 1.51
N LEU A 68 -1.83 -17.02 2.51
CA LEU A 68 -2.54 -17.59 3.64
C LEU A 68 -3.85 -18.28 3.22
N GLU A 69 -4.64 -17.68 2.33
CA GLU A 69 -5.84 -18.30 1.76
C GLU A 69 -5.50 -19.62 1.07
N SER A 70 -4.43 -19.63 0.26
CA SER A 70 -3.96 -20.84 -0.42
C SER A 70 -3.55 -21.93 0.57
N ASP A 71 -2.81 -21.55 1.62
CA ASP A 71 -2.32 -22.49 2.63
C ASP A 71 -3.46 -23.05 3.48
N VAL A 72 -4.41 -22.21 3.92
CA VAL A 72 -5.61 -22.65 4.65
C VAL A 72 -6.49 -23.56 3.80
N ARG A 73 -6.67 -23.25 2.50
CA ARG A 73 -7.43 -24.13 1.58
C ARG A 73 -6.76 -25.49 1.37
N SER A 74 -5.43 -25.56 1.53
CA SER A 74 -4.67 -26.81 1.44
C SER A 74 -4.44 -27.48 2.79
N ALA A 75 -4.86 -26.84 3.89
CA ALA A 75 -4.75 -27.37 5.23
C ALA A 75 -5.73 -28.53 5.39
N ARG A 76 -5.31 -29.54 6.16
CA ARG A 76 -6.19 -30.63 6.64
C ARG A 76 -6.70 -30.35 8.05
N THR A 77 -5.90 -29.63 8.84
CA THR A 77 -6.22 -29.29 10.23
C THR A 77 -5.38 -28.10 10.69
N LEU A 78 -5.78 -27.46 11.79
CA LEU A 78 -5.01 -26.46 12.52
C LEU A 78 -4.53 -27.06 13.84
N PRO A 79 -3.29 -27.58 13.90
CA PRO A 79 -2.76 -28.11 15.14
C PRO A 79 -2.43 -26.99 16.13
N ASP A 80 -2.50 -27.30 17.42
CA ASP A 80 -2.09 -26.38 18.51
C ASP A 80 -0.58 -26.09 18.50
N SER A 81 0.20 -26.86 17.75
CA SER A 81 1.61 -26.56 17.48
C SER A 81 2.06 -27.24 16.19
N ALA A 82 2.98 -26.61 15.48
CA ALA A 82 3.66 -27.19 14.33
C ALA A 82 5.11 -26.70 14.30
N LEU A 83 6.03 -27.52 13.79
CA LEU A 83 7.45 -27.16 13.66
C LEU A 83 8.12 -26.72 14.98
N GLY A 84 7.63 -27.21 16.13
CA GLY A 84 8.10 -26.80 17.45
C GLY A 84 7.64 -25.38 17.88
N MET A 85 6.77 -24.75 17.10
CA MET A 85 6.16 -23.46 17.39
C MET A 85 4.70 -23.68 17.81
N GLY A 86 4.29 -23.06 18.93
CA GLY A 86 2.90 -23.09 19.39
C GLY A 86 1.97 -22.32 18.46
N SER A 87 0.71 -22.71 18.42
CA SER A 87 -0.38 -21.97 17.79
C SER A 87 -1.00 -21.03 18.83
N GLY A 88 -1.33 -19.80 18.43
CA GLY A 88 -1.82 -18.76 19.34
C GLY A 88 -1.97 -17.41 18.64
N PRO A 89 -2.13 -16.32 19.41
CA PRO A 89 -2.33 -14.98 18.85
C PRO A 89 -1.13 -14.48 18.02
N ASP A 90 0.08 -14.98 18.33
CA ASP A 90 1.32 -14.59 17.65
C ASP A 90 1.79 -15.60 16.59
N ALA A 91 1.17 -16.77 16.51
CA ALA A 91 1.56 -17.79 15.55
C ALA A 91 0.37 -18.63 15.06
N LEU A 92 0.27 -18.83 13.75
CA LEU A 92 -0.75 -19.67 13.13
C LEU A 92 -0.08 -20.93 12.59
N SER A 93 -0.43 -22.07 13.16
CA SER A 93 0.03 -23.38 12.72
C SER A 93 -1.00 -24.04 11.80
N LEU A 94 -0.56 -24.49 10.62
CA LEU A 94 -1.39 -25.18 9.62
C LEU A 94 -0.73 -26.51 9.26
N GLN A 95 -1.51 -27.59 9.23
CA GLN A 95 -1.05 -28.87 8.70
C GLN A 95 -1.54 -29.02 7.27
N THR A 96 -0.70 -28.73 6.28
CA THR A 96 -1.06 -28.84 4.85
C THR A 96 -0.71 -30.21 4.27
N VAL A 97 -1.18 -30.48 3.05
CA VAL A 97 -0.79 -31.68 2.28
C VAL A 97 0.70 -31.72 1.97
N ALA A 98 1.33 -30.55 1.74
CA ALA A 98 2.76 -30.44 1.46
C ALA A 98 3.64 -30.51 2.72
N GLY A 99 3.03 -30.44 3.91
CA GLY A 99 3.71 -30.43 5.19
C GLY A 99 3.18 -29.35 6.14
N PRO A 100 3.67 -29.31 7.39
CA PRO A 100 3.31 -28.26 8.32
C PRO A 100 3.86 -26.90 7.87
N VAL A 101 3.03 -25.87 8.04
CA VAL A 101 3.32 -24.46 7.74
C VAL A 101 3.03 -23.66 9.00
N VAL A 102 3.92 -22.74 9.35
CA VAL A 102 3.71 -21.85 10.49
C VAL A 102 3.90 -20.41 10.05
N TYR A 103 2.94 -19.56 10.38
CA TYR A 103 3.10 -18.11 10.30
C TYR A 103 3.41 -17.60 11.70
N THR A 104 4.42 -16.74 11.84
CA THR A 104 4.70 -16.06 13.09
C THR A 104 4.72 -14.56 12.88
N ARG A 105 4.22 -13.84 13.90
CA ARG A 105 4.35 -12.39 13.97
C ARG A 105 5.76 -12.05 14.46
N THR A 106 6.48 -11.30 13.65
CA THR A 106 7.82 -10.79 13.96
C THR A 106 7.78 -9.28 14.15
N LEU A 107 8.88 -8.68 14.65
CA LEU A 107 8.97 -7.23 14.76
C LEU A 107 8.85 -6.58 13.37
N GLY A 108 7.71 -5.94 13.12
CA GLY A 108 7.42 -5.24 11.87
C GLY A 108 7.02 -6.11 10.69
N GLY A 109 6.55 -7.35 10.90
CA GLY A 109 6.11 -8.19 9.79
C GLY A 109 5.57 -9.56 10.18
N ILE A 110 5.24 -10.36 9.16
CA ILE A 110 4.85 -11.77 9.31
C ILE A 110 5.88 -12.63 8.57
N THR A 111 6.30 -13.74 9.19
CA THR A 111 7.21 -14.71 8.57
C THR A 111 6.52 -16.07 8.44
N ARG A 112 6.66 -16.70 7.27
CA ARG A 112 6.15 -18.05 6.98
C ARG A 112 7.29 -19.05 6.96
N TYR A 113 7.13 -20.10 7.76
CA TYR A 113 8.01 -21.24 7.88
C TYR A 113 7.35 -22.48 7.29
N VAL A 114 8.16 -23.32 6.66
CA VAL A 114 7.75 -24.65 6.20
C VAL A 114 8.66 -25.71 6.80
N ALA A 115 8.12 -26.92 6.94
CA ALA A 115 8.98 -28.09 7.13
C ALA A 115 10.02 -28.18 6.01
N ASP A 116 11.24 -28.54 6.38
CA ASP A 116 12.21 -29.05 5.42
C ASP A 116 11.59 -30.26 4.70
N PRO A 117 11.58 -30.30 3.35
CA PRO A 117 11.09 -31.44 2.57
C PRO A 117 11.73 -32.78 2.99
N ASN A 118 12.94 -32.75 3.54
CA ASN A 118 13.66 -33.94 3.98
C ASN A 118 13.40 -34.31 5.45
N GLY A 119 12.66 -33.50 6.21
CA GLY A 119 12.26 -33.78 7.59
C GLY A 119 13.39 -33.86 8.62
N LEU A 120 14.63 -33.51 8.22
CA LEU A 120 15.83 -33.67 9.04
C LEU A 120 16.41 -32.31 9.52
N GLY A 121 15.93 -31.20 8.96
CA GLY A 121 16.43 -29.86 9.24
C GLY A 121 15.52 -28.99 10.12
N GLN A 122 16.04 -27.81 10.48
CA GLN A 122 15.24 -26.75 11.08
C GLN A 122 14.19 -26.22 10.08
N PRO A 123 13.08 -25.65 10.56
CA PRO A 123 12.08 -24.99 9.72
C PRO A 123 12.75 -23.96 8.79
N ALA A 124 12.49 -24.06 7.49
CA ALA A 124 13.02 -23.10 6.54
C ALA A 124 12.11 -21.87 6.46
N VAL A 125 12.68 -20.68 6.57
CA VAL A 125 11.99 -19.42 6.23
C VAL A 125 11.72 -19.44 4.73
N GLN A 126 10.45 -19.45 4.35
CA GLN A 126 10.08 -19.42 2.93
C GLN A 126 9.76 -17.99 2.46
N ALA A 127 9.11 -17.19 3.31
CA ALA A 127 8.71 -15.83 2.98
C ALA A 127 8.61 -14.95 4.22
N THR A 128 8.91 -13.67 4.06
CA THR A 128 8.71 -12.63 5.08
C THR A 128 8.02 -11.45 4.42
N TRP A 129 6.93 -10.98 5.03
CA TRP A 129 6.17 -9.81 4.60
C TRP A 129 6.41 -8.66 5.58
N PRO A 130 7.15 -7.62 5.19
CA PRO A 130 7.32 -6.43 6.01
C PRO A 130 5.98 -5.69 6.10
N LEU A 131 5.48 -5.56 7.31
CA LEU A 131 4.20 -4.96 7.66
C LEU A 131 4.39 -4.13 8.94
N PRO A 132 5.18 -3.04 8.89
CA PRO A 132 5.61 -2.31 10.07
C PRO A 132 4.46 -1.61 10.82
N HIS A 133 3.36 -1.30 10.14
CA HIS A 133 2.22 -0.58 10.71
C HIS A 133 0.93 -1.40 10.68
N THR A 134 0.92 -2.55 10.00
CA THR A 134 -0.24 -3.42 9.90
C THR A 134 -0.28 -4.41 11.04
N VAL A 135 -1.42 -4.44 11.72
CA VAL A 135 -1.76 -5.47 12.68
C VAL A 135 -2.53 -6.58 11.95
N VAL A 136 -2.05 -7.82 12.06
CA VAL A 136 -2.67 -9.01 11.47
C VAL A 136 -3.01 -9.99 12.58
N GLU A 137 -4.28 -10.06 12.95
CA GLU A 137 -4.81 -10.99 13.95
C GLU A 137 -5.47 -12.17 13.25
N TRP A 138 -5.35 -13.35 13.83
CA TRP A 138 -6.03 -14.54 13.33
C TRP A 138 -6.71 -15.30 14.46
N GLU A 139 -7.83 -15.92 14.14
CA GLU A 139 -8.64 -16.71 15.05
C GLU A 139 -9.10 -17.98 14.33
N ALA A 140 -8.83 -19.14 14.91
CA ALA A 140 -9.31 -20.41 14.37
C ALA A 140 -10.75 -20.64 14.82
N TRP A 141 -11.65 -20.82 13.86
CA TRP A 141 -13.04 -21.16 14.12
C TRP A 141 -13.18 -22.67 14.27
N THR A 142 -13.76 -23.11 15.39
CA THR A 142 -13.87 -24.51 15.76
C THR A 142 -15.32 -24.97 15.87
N GLU A 143 -15.56 -26.20 15.43
CA GLU A 143 -16.79 -26.96 15.62
C GLU A 143 -16.47 -28.27 16.37
N PRO A 144 -17.48 -29.04 16.82
CA PRO A 144 -17.23 -30.34 17.48
C PRO A 144 -16.40 -31.32 16.64
N ALA A 145 -16.44 -31.20 15.31
CA ALA A 145 -15.65 -32.00 14.37
C ALA A 145 -14.18 -31.52 14.21
N GLY A 146 -13.84 -30.34 14.74
CA GLY A 146 -12.53 -29.73 14.65
C GLY A 146 -12.55 -28.29 14.12
N PRO A 147 -11.37 -27.66 13.98
CA PRO A 147 -11.27 -26.36 13.31
C PRO A 147 -11.70 -26.49 11.85
N TYR A 148 -12.52 -25.54 11.37
CA TYR A 148 -13.07 -25.56 10.01
C TYR A 148 -12.81 -24.28 9.22
N ALA A 149 -12.43 -23.18 9.90
CA ALA A 149 -12.06 -21.94 9.25
C ALA A 149 -11.03 -21.14 10.06
N VAL A 150 -10.42 -20.16 9.42
CA VAL A 150 -9.54 -19.16 10.03
C VAL A 150 -10.07 -17.79 9.67
N GLU A 151 -10.44 -17.01 10.67
CA GLU A 151 -10.70 -15.58 10.50
C GLU A 151 -9.39 -14.82 10.64
N VAL A 152 -9.14 -13.87 9.74
CA VAL A 152 -7.97 -13.00 9.71
C VAL A 152 -8.46 -11.57 9.70
N ARG A 153 -8.20 -10.84 10.79
CA ARG A 153 -8.53 -9.42 10.94
C ARG A 153 -7.27 -8.60 10.72
N THR A 154 -7.38 -7.57 9.90
CA THR A 154 -6.26 -6.70 9.54
C THR A 154 -6.66 -5.24 9.70
N HIS A 155 -5.73 -4.43 10.20
CA HIS A 155 -5.88 -2.97 10.21
C HIS A 155 -4.51 -2.31 10.19
N LEU A 156 -4.41 -1.15 9.55
CA LEU A 156 -3.22 -0.32 9.55
C LEU A 156 -3.29 0.64 10.74
N ARG A 157 -2.24 0.70 11.57
CA ARG A 157 -2.18 1.59 12.72
C ARG A 157 -1.15 2.69 12.50
N ARG A 158 -1.60 3.93 12.32
CA ARG A 158 -0.75 5.08 12.05
C ARG A 158 -0.85 6.13 13.15
N LYS A 159 0.23 6.85 13.41
CA LYS A 159 0.20 8.02 14.30
C LYS A 159 0.00 9.28 13.47
N SER A 160 -1.17 9.90 13.55
CA SER A 160 -1.50 11.18 12.92
C SER A 160 -1.73 12.24 14.00
N GLU A 161 -1.05 13.38 13.90
CA GLU A 161 -1.17 14.50 14.86
C GLU A 161 -1.07 14.10 16.35
N GLY A 162 -0.27 13.07 16.65
CA GLY A 162 -0.09 12.58 18.02
C GLY A 162 -1.10 11.53 18.49
N ARG A 163 -2.14 11.23 17.69
CA ARG A 163 -3.15 10.19 17.95
C ARG A 163 -2.88 8.95 17.12
N TRP A 164 -3.19 7.78 17.68
CA TRP A 164 -3.21 6.54 16.90
C TRP A 164 -4.54 6.44 16.17
N GLU A 165 -4.48 6.28 14.86
CA GLU A 165 -5.62 6.06 13.99
C GLU A 165 -5.52 4.67 13.37
N GLU A 166 -6.67 4.03 13.20
CA GLU A 166 -6.80 2.73 12.56
C GLU A 166 -7.48 2.89 11.21
N HIS A 167 -6.77 2.50 10.16
CA HIS A 167 -7.20 2.60 8.76
C HIS A 167 -7.33 1.19 8.16
N PHE A 168 -8.06 1.07 7.05
CA PHE A 168 -8.19 -0.16 6.27
C PHE A 168 -8.56 -1.43 7.07
N LYS A 169 -9.54 -1.31 7.97
CA LYS A 169 -10.05 -2.47 8.73
C LYS A 169 -10.70 -3.48 7.78
N ASN A 170 -10.15 -4.68 7.72
CA ASN A 170 -10.68 -5.78 6.91
C ASN A 170 -10.73 -7.07 7.75
N ALA A 171 -11.74 -7.90 7.50
CA ALA A 171 -11.84 -9.24 8.06
C ALA A 171 -12.05 -10.25 6.91
N HIS A 172 -11.27 -11.32 6.91
CA HIS A 172 -11.32 -12.38 5.93
C HIS A 172 -11.53 -13.71 6.64
N VAL A 173 -12.44 -14.55 6.13
CA VAL A 173 -12.63 -15.90 6.67
C VAL A 173 -12.24 -16.90 5.59
N PHE A 174 -11.30 -17.78 5.91
CA PHE A 174 -10.79 -18.83 5.03
C PHE A 174 -11.22 -20.18 5.56
N PHE A 175 -11.90 -20.97 4.74
CA PHE A 175 -12.40 -22.30 5.12
C PHE A 175 -11.42 -23.39 4.73
N ILE A 176 -11.27 -24.37 5.61
CA ILE A 176 -10.54 -25.63 5.38
C ILE A 176 -11.44 -26.55 4.56
N ARG A 177 -10.88 -27.32 3.63
CA ARG A 177 -11.64 -28.21 2.74
C ARG A 177 -11.30 -29.67 2.94
#